data_AF-F6G2X5-F1
#
_entry.id   AF-F6G2X5-F1
#
_cell.length_a   1.000
_cell.length_b   1.000
_cell.length_c   1.000
_cell.angle_alpha   90.00
_cell.angle_beta   90.00
_cell.angle_gamma   90.00
#
_symmetry.space_group_name_H-M   'P 1'
#
loop_
_entity.id
_entity.type
_entity.pdbx_description
1 polymer ?
#
loop_
_entity_poly.entity_id
_entity_poly.type
_entity_poly.pdbx_seq_one_letter_code
_entity_poly.pdbx_strand_id
1 'polypeptide(L)'
;MPNRHGSPRIRMQWTGPAIIALACLLSACSSTPTRSTASRDTSGLRTRGATINDPSAGLEEISIEAMALVGTPYRYGGNTPDSGFDCSGLVRYVVQRAASVNLPRTAAEMGTRGFALERRDVASGDLVFFNTTGRPNSHVGIYVGQNRFVHAPATGGTVRLDDMTKSYWASRYMGARRVVAVSNLPDLPTAPAVAAPSVAAVPVAPAAPARPSPSDDDPLGTLVRARGTTLPADDDPIAQFGTR
;
A
#
# COMPACT_ATOMS: atom_id res chain seq x y z
N MET A 1 67.25 -35.77 34.19
CA MET A 1 66.57 -36.13 35.45
C MET A 1 65.22 -35.42 35.49
N PRO A 2 64.09 -36.13 35.64
CA PRO A 2 62.75 -35.57 35.41
C PRO A 2 62.15 -34.94 36.67
N ASN A 3 61.57 -33.75 36.51
CA ASN A 3 60.85 -33.00 37.53
C ASN A 3 59.40 -33.54 37.61
N ARG A 4 59.01 -34.20 38.71
CA ARG A 4 57.68 -34.80 38.86
C ARG A 4 56.68 -33.75 39.37
N HIS A 5 55.72 -33.40 38.52
CA HIS A 5 54.54 -32.61 38.86
C HIS A 5 53.47 -33.45 39.58
N GLY A 6 52.92 -32.85 40.64
CA GLY A 6 51.52 -32.87 41.08
C GLY A 6 50.66 -34.12 40.97
N SER A 7 50.12 -34.56 42.12
CA SER A 7 48.66 -34.53 42.37
C SER A 7 48.35 -35.02 43.79
N PRO A 8 47.71 -34.21 44.66
CA PRO A 8 47.05 -34.76 45.84
C PRO A 8 45.74 -35.46 45.41
N ARG A 9 45.60 -36.72 45.83
CA ARG A 9 44.38 -37.51 45.68
C ARG A 9 43.28 -36.94 46.58
N ILE A 10 42.31 -36.25 45.99
CA ILE A 10 41.11 -35.81 46.70
C ILE A 10 40.20 -37.02 46.90
N ARG A 11 40.08 -37.47 48.15
CA ARG A 11 39.07 -38.44 48.60
C ARG A 11 37.69 -37.80 48.45
N MET A 12 36.91 -38.33 47.51
CA MET A 12 35.50 -38.06 47.32
C MET A 12 34.73 -38.68 48.48
N GLN A 13 34.32 -37.85 49.45
CA GLN A 13 33.40 -38.25 50.52
C GLN A 13 32.01 -37.76 50.11
N TRP A 14 31.15 -38.72 49.78
CA TRP A 14 29.73 -38.52 49.53
C TRP A 14 29.02 -38.08 50.82
N THR A 15 28.64 -36.81 50.91
CA THR A 15 27.61 -36.36 51.86
C THR A 15 26.30 -36.21 51.10
N GLY A 16 25.56 -37.32 51.04
CA GLY A 16 24.35 -37.53 50.24
C GLY A 16 22.99 -37.11 50.84
N PRO A 17 22.83 -36.01 51.59
CA PRO A 17 21.47 -35.46 51.73
C PRO A 17 21.34 -33.96 51.43
N ALA A 18 22.43 -33.24 51.13
CA ALA A 18 22.36 -31.79 50.90
C ALA A 18 21.94 -31.40 49.47
N ILE A 19 22.12 -32.29 48.49
CA ILE A 19 21.79 -32.01 47.08
C ILE A 19 20.30 -32.24 46.77
N ILE A 20 19.60 -33.06 47.56
CA ILE A 20 18.17 -33.33 47.35
C ILE A 20 17.29 -32.17 47.85
N ALA A 21 17.71 -31.45 48.91
CA ALA A 21 16.96 -30.30 49.42
C ALA A 21 17.05 -29.06 48.50
N LEU A 22 18.11 -28.91 47.69
CA LEU A 22 18.23 -27.81 46.73
C LEU A 22 17.47 -28.07 45.41
N ALA A 23 17.21 -29.34 45.08
CA ALA A 23 16.40 -29.70 43.92
C ALA A 23 14.88 -29.48 44.13
N CYS A 24 14.41 -29.43 45.37
CA CYS A 24 12.99 -29.17 45.67
C CYS A 24 12.60 -27.68 45.66
N LEU A 25 13.56 -26.75 45.57
CA LEU A 25 13.29 -25.30 45.59
C LEU A 25 13.25 -24.63 44.21
N LEU A 26 13.54 -25.35 43.11
CA LEU A 26 13.36 -24.84 41.73
C LEU A 26 12.10 -25.38 41.02
N SER A 27 11.28 -26.21 41.69
CA SER A 27 10.09 -26.80 41.08
C SER A 27 8.78 -26.02 41.35
N ALA A 28 8.88 -24.79 41.87
CA ALA A 28 7.72 -23.96 42.24
C ALA A 28 7.56 -22.73 41.33
N CYS A 29 7.63 -22.91 40.01
CA CYS A 29 7.13 -21.97 38.99
C CYS A 29 6.69 -22.72 37.72
N SER A 30 5.97 -23.83 37.85
CA SER A 30 5.20 -24.39 36.74
C SER A 30 3.72 -24.41 37.11
N SER A 31 3.16 -23.21 37.32
CA SER A 31 1.71 -23.06 37.32
C SER A 31 1.25 -23.19 35.89
N THR A 32 0.82 -24.38 35.50
CA THR A 32 0.01 -24.57 34.30
C THR A 32 -1.23 -23.69 34.46
N PRO A 33 -1.56 -22.79 33.52
CA PRO A 33 -2.85 -22.15 33.57
C PRO A 33 -3.89 -23.25 33.40
N THR A 34 -4.66 -23.52 34.45
CA THR A 34 -5.93 -24.22 34.30
C THR A 34 -6.69 -23.41 33.26
N ARG A 35 -6.79 -23.94 32.03
CA ARG A 35 -7.74 -23.45 31.05
C ARG A 35 -9.10 -23.68 31.71
N SER A 36 -9.61 -22.65 32.38
CA SER A 36 -11.00 -22.59 32.78
C SER A 36 -11.78 -22.76 31.50
N THR A 37 -12.28 -23.98 31.25
CA THR A 37 -13.51 -24.19 30.51
C THR A 37 -14.64 -23.65 31.38
N ALA A 38 -14.60 -22.35 31.66
CA ALA A 38 -15.82 -21.60 31.81
C ALA A 38 -16.44 -21.68 30.42
N SER A 39 -17.31 -22.67 30.25
CA SER A 39 -18.40 -22.57 29.29
C SER A 39 -19.09 -21.26 29.63
N ARG A 40 -18.63 -20.19 28.97
CA ARG A 40 -19.27 -18.90 29.04
C ARG A 40 -20.51 -19.12 28.18
N ASP A 41 -21.59 -19.49 28.84
CA ASP A 41 -22.94 -19.31 28.33
C ASP A 41 -23.11 -17.81 28.06
N THR A 42 -22.62 -17.36 26.91
CA THR A 42 -22.88 -16.04 26.34
C THR A 42 -24.20 -16.08 25.59
N SER A 43 -25.24 -16.66 26.20
CA SER A 43 -26.62 -16.53 25.74
C SER A 43 -27.39 -15.43 26.48
N GLY A 44 -26.78 -14.78 27.47
CA GLY A 44 -27.49 -13.92 28.42
C GLY A 44 -27.02 -12.48 28.59
N LEU A 45 -26.12 -11.94 27.75
CA LEU A 45 -25.81 -10.51 27.79
C LEU A 45 -25.23 -10.01 26.46
N ARG A 46 -26.06 -10.01 25.41
CA ARG A 46 -25.84 -9.12 24.26
C ARG A 46 -26.23 -7.70 24.68
N THR A 47 -25.44 -7.06 25.53
CA THR A 47 -25.29 -5.62 25.36
C THR A 47 -24.67 -5.50 23.98
N ARG A 48 -25.43 -4.92 23.04
CA ARG A 48 -25.07 -4.69 21.64
C ARG A 48 -23.86 -3.75 21.63
N GLY A 49 -22.68 -4.29 21.95
CA GLY A 49 -21.42 -3.59 21.82
C GLY A 49 -21.34 -3.17 20.36
N ALA A 50 -21.19 -1.87 20.13
CA ALA A 50 -20.96 -1.34 18.80
C ALA A 50 -19.89 -2.22 18.13
N THR A 51 -20.20 -2.74 16.94
CA THR A 51 -19.21 -3.43 16.13
C THR A 51 -18.05 -2.45 15.96
N ILE A 52 -16.88 -2.78 16.49
CA ILE A 52 -15.68 -2.03 16.17
C ILE A 52 -15.39 -2.37 14.71
N ASN A 53 -15.90 -1.52 13.82
CA ASN A 53 -15.62 -1.62 12.40
C ASN A 53 -14.19 -1.13 12.19
N ASP A 54 -13.23 -2.04 12.33
CA ASP A 54 -11.85 -1.76 11.96
C ASP A 54 -11.75 -1.84 10.43
N PRO A 55 -11.52 -0.71 9.72
CA PRO A 55 -11.46 -0.71 8.28
C PRO A 55 -10.23 -1.46 7.72
N SER A 56 -9.25 -1.80 8.57
CA SER A 56 -8.06 -2.58 8.20
C SER A 56 -8.21 -4.10 8.40
N ALA A 57 -9.30 -4.54 9.01
CA ALA A 57 -9.47 -5.94 9.33
C ALA A 57 -9.54 -6.82 8.07
N GLY A 58 -8.66 -7.81 7.99
CA GLY A 58 -8.46 -8.67 6.82
C GLY A 58 -7.45 -8.14 5.79
N LEU A 59 -6.83 -6.99 6.04
CA LEU A 59 -5.83 -6.34 5.18
C LEU A 59 -4.45 -6.24 5.82
N GLU A 60 -4.31 -6.62 7.09
CA GLU A 60 -3.11 -6.39 7.89
C GLU A 60 -1.88 -7.07 7.27
N GLU A 61 -2.06 -8.29 6.75
CA GLU A 61 -1.00 -9.06 6.10
C GLU A 61 -0.35 -8.30 4.94
N ILE A 62 -1.13 -7.54 4.16
CA ILE A 62 -0.61 -6.71 3.06
C ILE A 62 0.38 -5.68 3.61
N SER A 63 0.03 -5.02 4.73
CA SER A 63 0.90 -4.01 5.34
C SER A 63 2.15 -4.64 5.97
N ILE A 64 2.03 -5.83 6.58
CA ILE A 64 3.15 -6.56 7.20
C ILE A 64 4.15 -7.01 6.15
N GLU A 65 3.68 -7.66 5.08
CA GLU A 65 4.52 -8.10 3.96
C GLU A 65 5.18 -6.91 3.25
N ALA A 66 4.49 -5.78 3.10
CA ALA A 66 5.10 -4.57 2.56
C ALA A 66 6.26 -4.07 3.43
N MET A 67 6.07 -4.04 4.74
CA MET A 67 7.09 -3.61 5.71
C MET A 67 8.32 -4.54 5.69
N ALA A 68 8.12 -5.84 5.51
CA ALA A 68 9.20 -6.82 5.43
C ALA A 68 10.15 -6.61 4.22
N LEU A 69 9.68 -5.94 3.18
CA LEU A 69 10.45 -5.66 1.95
C LEU A 69 11.17 -4.31 1.97
N VAL A 70 11.08 -3.55 3.07
CA VAL A 70 11.82 -2.29 3.24
C VAL A 70 13.31 -2.56 3.17
N GLY A 71 14.03 -1.76 2.38
CA GLY A 71 15.44 -1.92 2.08
C GLY A 71 15.74 -2.64 0.77
N THR A 72 14.78 -3.35 0.16
CA THR A 72 14.99 -3.98 -1.15
C THR A 72 15.31 -2.92 -2.23
N PRO A 73 16.33 -3.11 -3.10
CA PRO A 73 16.68 -2.13 -4.11
C PRO A 73 15.56 -1.83 -5.10
N TYR A 74 15.47 -0.58 -5.54
CA TYR A 74 14.63 -0.24 -6.67
C TYR A 74 15.25 -0.77 -7.97
N ARG A 75 14.43 -1.40 -8.82
CA ARG A 75 14.75 -1.71 -10.22
C ARG A 75 13.54 -1.46 -11.10
N TYR A 76 13.72 -0.68 -12.16
CA TYR A 76 12.66 -0.47 -13.15
C TYR A 76 12.27 -1.82 -13.77
N GLY A 77 10.97 -2.14 -13.79
CA GLY A 77 10.49 -3.45 -14.23
C GLY A 77 10.59 -4.55 -13.17
N GLY A 78 11.33 -4.32 -12.07
CA GLY A 78 11.57 -5.29 -11.01
C GLY A 78 10.30 -5.68 -10.26
N ASN A 79 10.20 -6.95 -9.88
CA ASN A 79 9.00 -7.55 -9.32
C ASN A 79 9.28 -8.71 -8.34
N THR A 80 10.52 -8.87 -7.86
CA THR A 80 10.88 -9.88 -6.85
C THR A 80 11.87 -9.32 -5.82
N PRO A 81 11.95 -9.88 -4.60
CA PRO A 81 12.90 -9.43 -3.59
C PRO A 81 14.37 -9.52 -4.06
N ASP A 82 14.72 -10.57 -4.79
CA ASP A 82 16.09 -10.81 -5.25
C ASP A 82 16.51 -9.87 -6.39
N SER A 83 15.60 -9.61 -7.32
CA SER A 83 15.88 -8.72 -8.46
C SER A 83 15.65 -7.24 -8.13
N GLY A 84 14.94 -6.93 -7.05
CA GLY A 84 14.48 -5.59 -6.72
C GLY A 84 13.08 -5.29 -7.27
N PHE A 85 12.56 -4.12 -6.91
CA PHE A 85 11.18 -3.73 -7.23
C PHE A 85 11.08 -2.37 -7.91
N ASP A 86 10.11 -2.21 -8.81
CA ASP A 86 9.51 -0.90 -9.05
C ASP A 86 8.24 -0.71 -8.21
N CYS A 87 7.65 0.49 -8.25
CA CYS A 87 6.51 0.84 -7.39
C CYS A 87 5.34 -0.14 -7.54
N SER A 88 4.95 -0.42 -8.78
CA SER A 88 3.88 -1.36 -9.11
C SER A 88 4.29 -2.83 -8.92
N GLY A 89 5.55 -3.18 -9.16
CA GLY A 89 6.07 -4.53 -8.96
C GLY A 89 6.05 -4.94 -7.49
N LEU A 90 6.42 -4.02 -6.59
CA LEU A 90 6.30 -4.19 -5.15
C LEU A 90 4.84 -4.45 -4.75
N VAL A 91 3.92 -3.56 -5.16
CA VAL A 91 2.50 -3.66 -4.80
C VAL A 91 1.90 -4.98 -5.30
N ARG A 92 2.15 -5.33 -6.56
CA ARG A 92 1.66 -6.58 -7.15
C ARG A 92 2.19 -7.80 -6.40
N TYR A 93 3.48 -7.81 -6.07
CA TYR A 93 4.11 -8.92 -5.35
C TYR A 93 3.47 -9.12 -3.96
N VAL A 94 3.35 -8.04 -3.18
CA VAL A 94 2.79 -8.08 -1.83
C VAL A 94 1.32 -8.50 -1.85
N VAL A 95 0.50 -7.85 -2.67
CA VAL A 95 -0.94 -8.12 -2.73
C VAL A 95 -1.23 -9.54 -3.24
N GLN A 96 -0.45 -10.04 -4.20
CA GLN A 96 -0.58 -11.41 -4.67
C GLN A 96 -0.26 -12.44 -3.57
N ARG A 97 0.71 -12.17 -2.71
CA ARG A 97 1.11 -13.10 -1.63
C ARG A 97 0.17 -13.03 -0.43
N ALA A 98 -0.13 -11.82 0.04
CA ALA A 98 -0.92 -11.60 1.23
C ALA A 98 -2.42 -11.85 1.01
N ALA A 99 -2.95 -11.54 -0.18
CA ALA A 99 -4.38 -11.56 -0.45
C ALA A 99 -4.78 -12.43 -1.66
N SER A 100 -3.82 -13.09 -2.33
CA SER A 100 -4.08 -13.88 -3.55
C SER A 100 -4.79 -13.10 -4.67
N VAL A 101 -4.66 -11.77 -4.69
CA VAL A 101 -5.25 -10.91 -5.72
C VAL A 101 -4.23 -10.60 -6.80
N ASN A 102 -4.55 -10.96 -8.04
CA ASN A 102 -3.71 -10.66 -9.19
C ASN A 102 -4.01 -9.25 -9.71
N LEU A 103 -3.12 -8.32 -9.42
CA LEU A 103 -3.20 -6.95 -9.92
C LEU A 103 -2.57 -6.82 -11.32
N PRO A 104 -3.04 -5.85 -12.14
CA PRO A 104 -2.38 -5.50 -13.39
C PRO A 104 -0.95 -4.99 -13.14
N ARG A 105 -0.12 -4.92 -14.19
CA ARG A 105 1.31 -4.63 -14.03
C ARG A 105 1.60 -3.16 -13.70
N THR A 106 0.77 -2.23 -14.17
CA THR A 106 1.06 -0.80 -14.06
C THR A 106 0.25 -0.12 -12.96
N ALA A 107 0.82 0.91 -12.33
CA ALA A 107 0.14 1.71 -11.32
C ALA A 107 -1.14 2.38 -11.87
N ALA A 108 -1.13 2.80 -13.12
CA ALA A 108 -2.28 3.39 -13.80
C ALA A 108 -3.46 2.43 -13.86
N GLU A 109 -3.22 1.18 -14.28
CA GLU A 109 -4.26 0.15 -14.33
C GLU A 109 -4.69 -0.29 -12.92
N MET A 110 -3.79 -0.35 -11.94
CA MET A 110 -4.16 -0.64 -10.55
C MET A 110 -5.11 0.42 -9.99
N GLY A 111 -4.91 1.69 -10.37
CA GLY A 111 -5.75 2.81 -9.96
C GLY A 111 -7.19 2.74 -10.47
N THR A 112 -7.53 1.79 -11.36
CA THR A 112 -8.89 1.51 -11.83
C THR A 112 -9.48 0.23 -11.23
N ARG A 113 -8.73 -0.48 -10.36
CA ARG A 113 -9.20 -1.70 -9.69
C ARG A 113 -9.68 -1.40 -8.27
N GLY A 114 -10.59 -2.25 -7.79
CA GLY A 114 -11.09 -2.18 -6.42
C GLY A 114 -12.00 -0.98 -6.15
N PHE A 115 -12.29 -0.76 -4.87
CA PHE A 115 -13.17 0.31 -4.41
C PHE A 115 -12.37 1.59 -4.17
N ALA A 116 -12.87 2.74 -4.66
CA ALA A 116 -12.33 4.04 -4.29
C ALA A 116 -12.61 4.33 -2.82
N LEU A 117 -11.62 4.91 -2.14
CA LEU A 117 -11.74 5.33 -0.74
C LEU A 117 -11.51 6.84 -0.63
N GLU A 118 -12.26 7.48 0.26
CA GLU A 118 -11.93 8.83 0.72
C GLU A 118 -10.70 8.78 1.63
N ARG A 119 -9.98 9.90 1.74
CA ARG A 119 -8.75 10.01 2.55
C ARG A 119 -8.94 9.51 4.00
N ARG A 120 -10.12 9.74 4.57
CA ARG A 120 -10.47 9.37 5.96
C ARG A 120 -10.75 7.87 6.15
N ASP A 121 -11.08 7.15 5.08
CA ASP A 121 -11.44 5.74 5.11
C ASP A 121 -10.24 4.81 4.78
N VAL A 122 -9.09 5.42 4.44
CA VAL A 122 -7.87 4.69 4.12
C VAL A 122 -7.35 3.98 5.36
N ALA A 123 -7.20 2.67 5.25
CA ALA A 123 -6.73 1.78 6.28
C ALA A 123 -5.48 1.02 5.83
N SER A 124 -4.77 0.43 6.79
CA SER A 124 -3.56 -0.34 6.50
C SER A 124 -3.85 -1.44 5.49
N GLY A 125 -2.97 -1.59 4.50
CA GLY A 125 -3.13 -2.52 3.38
C GLY A 125 -3.84 -1.94 2.15
N ASP A 126 -4.45 -0.76 2.25
CA ASP A 126 -5.00 -0.07 1.08
C ASP A 126 -3.88 0.48 0.17
N LEU A 127 -4.18 0.60 -1.12
CA LEU A 127 -3.27 1.17 -2.10
C LEU A 127 -3.45 2.67 -2.18
N VAL A 128 -2.37 3.43 -2.13
CA VAL A 128 -2.37 4.89 -2.29
C VAL A 128 -1.67 5.28 -3.60
N PHE A 129 -2.27 6.22 -4.33
CA PHE A 129 -1.82 6.60 -5.68
C PHE A 129 -1.38 8.05 -5.73
N PHE A 130 -0.36 8.32 -6.55
CA PHE A 130 0.23 9.64 -6.70
C PHE A 130 0.56 9.99 -8.15
N ASN A 131 0.62 11.29 -8.44
CA ASN A 131 1.14 11.84 -9.69
C ASN A 131 2.59 12.32 -9.52
N THR A 132 3.58 11.46 -9.77
CA THR A 132 5.01 11.82 -9.64
C THR A 132 5.67 12.16 -10.97
N THR A 133 5.09 11.73 -12.11
CA THR A 133 5.67 11.92 -13.45
C THR A 133 4.82 12.79 -14.38
N GLY A 134 3.83 13.51 -13.85
CA GLY A 134 2.90 14.33 -14.64
C GLY A 134 1.74 13.54 -15.26
N ARG A 135 1.60 12.26 -14.94
CA ARG A 135 0.51 11.39 -15.40
C ARG A 135 -0.33 10.86 -14.23
N PRO A 136 -1.66 10.71 -14.41
CA PRO A 136 -2.52 10.11 -13.41
C PRO A 136 -2.02 8.73 -12.95
N ASN A 137 -2.04 8.49 -11.63
CA ASN A 137 -1.65 7.24 -10.99
C ASN A 137 -0.29 6.71 -11.49
N SER A 138 0.67 7.62 -11.68
CA SER A 138 2.03 7.28 -12.13
C SER A 138 2.87 6.59 -11.06
N HIS A 139 2.47 6.72 -9.80
CA HIS A 139 3.12 6.06 -8.67
C HIS A 139 2.10 5.45 -7.73
N VAL A 140 2.48 4.34 -7.09
CA VAL A 140 1.64 3.61 -6.13
C VAL A 140 2.46 3.15 -4.93
N GLY A 141 1.81 3.03 -3.78
CA GLY A 141 2.36 2.40 -2.59
C GLY A 141 1.27 1.77 -1.73
N ILE A 142 1.69 1.11 -0.65
CA ILE A 142 0.82 0.42 0.30
C ILE A 142 0.74 1.26 1.56
N TYR A 143 -0.46 1.66 1.97
CA TYR A 143 -0.67 2.38 3.20
C TYR A 143 -0.42 1.49 4.41
N VAL A 144 0.32 1.98 5.40
CA VAL A 144 0.72 1.22 6.60
C VAL A 144 0.31 1.92 7.90
N GLY A 145 -0.64 2.86 7.81
CA GLY A 145 -1.15 3.60 8.96
C GLY A 145 -0.42 4.91 9.24
N GLN A 146 -1.06 5.77 10.04
CA GLN A 146 -0.53 7.06 10.51
C GLN A 146 0.05 7.93 9.38
N ASN A 147 -0.68 8.08 8.26
CA ASN A 147 -0.24 8.81 7.07
C ASN A 147 1.03 8.27 6.40
N ARG A 148 1.50 7.08 6.73
CA ARG A 148 2.69 6.48 6.13
C ARG A 148 2.32 5.42 5.11
N PHE A 149 3.20 5.25 4.14
CA PHE A 149 3.07 4.25 3.11
C PHE A 149 4.43 3.69 2.72
N VAL A 150 4.45 2.41 2.33
CA VAL A 150 5.63 1.74 1.79
C VAL A 150 5.59 1.80 0.27
N HIS A 151 6.71 2.14 -0.35
CA HIS A 151 6.84 2.20 -1.80
C HIS A 151 8.28 1.97 -2.27
N ALA A 152 8.44 1.57 -3.54
CA ALA A 152 9.73 1.58 -4.24
C ALA A 152 9.84 2.90 -5.04
N PRO A 153 10.72 3.84 -4.67
CA PRO A 153 10.63 5.26 -5.07
C PRO A 153 11.12 5.56 -6.49
N ALA A 154 12.37 5.20 -6.81
CA ALA A 154 13.04 5.48 -8.08
C ALA A 154 14.42 4.80 -8.10
N THR A 155 15.06 4.80 -9.28
CA THR A 155 16.43 4.30 -9.49
C THR A 155 17.42 4.91 -8.49
N GLY A 156 18.31 4.06 -7.94
CA GLY A 156 19.26 4.45 -6.89
C GLY A 156 18.70 4.45 -5.48
N GLY A 157 17.37 4.31 -5.33
CA GLY A 157 16.72 4.15 -4.03
C GLY A 157 16.44 2.69 -3.66
N THR A 158 15.83 2.52 -2.49
CA THR A 158 15.32 1.26 -1.96
C THR A 158 13.85 1.41 -1.58
N VAL A 159 13.13 0.30 -1.46
CA VAL A 159 11.83 0.25 -0.81
C VAL A 159 11.95 0.90 0.57
N ARG A 160 11.04 1.82 0.90
CA ARG A 160 11.08 2.59 2.14
C ARG A 160 9.69 3.07 2.54
N LEU A 161 9.61 3.61 3.76
CA LEU A 161 8.45 4.35 4.23
C LEU A 161 8.61 5.83 3.88
N ASP A 162 7.52 6.44 3.46
CA ASP A 162 7.37 7.89 3.39
C ASP A 162 6.06 8.34 4.04
N ASP A 163 6.01 9.61 4.41
CA ASP A 163 4.85 10.25 5.05
C ASP A 163 4.09 11.08 4.00
N MET A 164 2.82 10.76 3.81
CA MET A 164 1.91 11.40 2.86
C MET A 164 1.63 12.86 3.18
N THR A 165 1.85 13.31 4.42
CA THR A 165 1.68 14.71 4.83
C THR A 165 2.84 15.60 4.40
N LYS A 166 4.00 15.03 4.02
CA LYS A 166 5.09 15.81 3.43
C LYS A 166 4.60 16.49 2.15
N SER A 167 4.97 17.76 1.97
CA SER A 167 4.52 18.61 0.86
C SER A 167 4.62 17.96 -0.52
N TYR A 168 5.72 17.22 -0.76
CA TYR A 168 5.92 16.48 -2.02
C TYR A 168 4.81 15.46 -2.28
N TRP A 169 4.44 14.65 -1.29
CA TRP A 169 3.42 13.61 -1.42
C TRP A 169 2.01 14.16 -1.33
N ALA A 170 1.77 15.12 -0.43
CA ALA A 170 0.47 15.76 -0.24
C ALA A 170 -0.03 16.42 -1.53
N SER A 171 0.85 17.15 -2.23
CA SER A 171 0.52 17.81 -3.52
C SER A 171 0.31 16.85 -4.69
N ARG A 172 0.71 15.57 -4.54
CA ARG A 172 0.66 14.56 -5.60
C ARG A 172 -0.37 13.47 -5.35
N TYR A 173 -1.01 13.45 -4.19
CA TYR A 173 -1.97 12.41 -3.82
C TYR A 173 -3.19 12.45 -4.74
N MET A 174 -3.54 11.30 -5.32
CA MET A 174 -4.65 11.16 -6.26
C MET A 174 -5.84 10.38 -5.71
N GLY A 175 -5.63 9.64 -4.62
CA GLY A 175 -6.67 8.81 -4.01
C GLY A 175 -6.13 7.47 -3.53
N ALA A 176 -7.05 6.66 -3.01
CA ALA A 176 -6.76 5.32 -2.53
C ALA A 176 -7.74 4.29 -3.08
N ARG A 177 -7.29 3.03 -3.16
CA ARG A 177 -8.08 1.88 -3.59
C ARG A 177 -7.95 0.72 -2.62
N ARG A 178 -9.08 0.07 -2.34
CA ARG A 178 -9.14 -1.23 -1.65
C ARG A 178 -9.33 -2.36 -2.65
N VAL A 179 -8.40 -3.31 -2.69
CA VAL A 179 -8.31 -4.33 -3.76
C VAL A 179 -8.67 -5.76 -3.35
N VAL A 180 -9.04 -6.01 -2.09
CA VAL A 180 -9.43 -7.36 -1.65
C VAL A 180 -10.88 -7.70 -1.99
N ALA A 181 -11.14 -8.99 -2.21
CA ALA A 181 -12.50 -9.50 -2.34
C ALA A 181 -13.26 -9.27 -1.03
N VAL A 182 -14.48 -8.74 -1.16
CA VAL A 182 -15.43 -8.45 -0.07
C VAL A 182 -15.66 -9.62 0.89
N SER A 183 -15.37 -10.86 0.46
CA SER A 183 -15.47 -12.07 1.29
C SER A 183 -14.49 -12.12 2.46
N ASN A 184 -13.43 -11.31 2.45
CA ASN A 184 -12.39 -11.25 3.49
C ASN A 184 -12.42 -9.94 4.29
N LEU A 185 -13.37 -9.03 4.00
CA LEU A 185 -13.57 -7.82 4.79
C LEU A 185 -14.64 -8.12 5.85
N PRO A 186 -14.41 -7.89 7.15
CA PRO A 186 -15.49 -7.88 8.11
C PRO A 186 -16.47 -6.78 7.72
N ASP A 187 -17.76 -7.13 7.79
CA ASP A 187 -18.94 -6.36 7.41
C ASP A 187 -18.68 -4.86 7.19
N LEU A 188 -18.39 -4.51 5.92
CA LEU A 188 -18.52 -3.12 5.51
C LEU A 188 -19.96 -2.69 5.79
N PRO A 189 -20.22 -1.50 6.36
CA PRO A 189 -21.56 -0.94 6.33
C PRO A 189 -21.96 -0.93 4.86
N THR A 190 -22.99 -1.71 4.53
CA THR A 190 -23.61 -1.67 3.21
C THR A 190 -24.09 -0.25 3.05
N ALA A 191 -23.31 0.59 2.37
CA ALA A 191 -23.83 1.84 1.83
C ALA A 191 -25.12 1.44 1.11
N PRO A 192 -26.26 2.09 1.39
CA PRO A 192 -27.48 1.71 0.72
C PRO A 192 -27.19 1.76 -0.77
N ALA A 193 -27.53 0.68 -1.47
CA ALA A 193 -27.62 0.71 -2.91
C ALA A 193 -28.55 1.87 -3.24
N VAL A 194 -27.97 3.04 -3.53
CA VAL A 194 -28.70 4.14 -4.13
C VAL A 194 -28.99 3.60 -5.51
N ALA A 195 -30.19 3.02 -5.63
CA ALA A 195 -30.83 2.75 -6.87
C ALA A 195 -30.58 3.97 -7.76
N ALA A 196 -29.85 3.75 -8.85
CA ALA A 196 -29.84 4.70 -9.94
C ALA A 196 -31.32 5.02 -10.22
N PRO A 197 -31.74 6.29 -10.25
CA PRO A 197 -33.03 6.59 -10.81
C PRO A 197 -32.94 6.20 -12.29
N SER A 198 -33.54 5.05 -12.61
CA SER A 198 -33.90 4.68 -13.97
C SER A 198 -34.98 5.65 -14.41
N VAL A 199 -34.57 6.84 -14.85
CA VAL A 199 -35.47 7.74 -15.55
C VAL A 199 -35.67 7.13 -16.93
N ALA A 200 -36.85 6.57 -17.12
CA ALA A 200 -37.31 6.02 -18.38
C ALA A 200 -37.03 7.01 -19.54
N ALA A 201 -36.53 6.45 -20.63
CA ALA A 201 -36.37 7.14 -21.89
C ALA A 201 -37.70 7.79 -22.32
N VAL A 202 -37.67 9.11 -22.53
CA VAL A 202 -38.71 9.82 -23.27
C VAL A 202 -38.37 9.66 -24.76
N PRO A 203 -39.24 9.07 -25.60
CA PRO A 203 -39.01 9.07 -27.03
C PRO A 203 -39.35 10.46 -27.58
N VAL A 204 -38.34 11.22 -28.01
CA VAL A 204 -38.54 12.40 -28.85
C VAL A 204 -38.60 11.95 -30.30
N ALA A 205 -39.75 12.25 -30.93
CA ALA A 205 -40.11 11.99 -32.32
C ALA A 205 -39.16 12.71 -33.33
N PRO A 206 -39.15 12.30 -34.62
CA PRO A 206 -38.08 12.64 -35.55
C PRO A 206 -38.15 14.08 -36.07
N ALA A 207 -36.96 14.63 -36.34
CA ALA A 207 -36.74 15.94 -36.94
C ALA A 207 -37.32 16.05 -38.36
N ALA A 208 -38.01 17.16 -38.62
CA ALA A 208 -38.42 17.59 -39.95
C ALA A 208 -37.23 18.20 -40.74
N PRO A 209 -37.22 18.16 -42.08
CA PRO A 209 -36.08 18.58 -42.89
C PRO A 209 -35.93 20.11 -42.99
N ALA A 210 -34.68 20.56 -42.93
CA ALA A 210 -34.29 21.94 -43.19
C ALA A 210 -34.45 22.31 -44.67
N ARG A 211 -34.99 23.51 -44.93
CA ARG A 211 -34.93 24.17 -46.25
C ARG A 211 -33.54 24.79 -46.46
N PRO A 212 -33.02 24.84 -47.69
CA PRO A 212 -31.76 25.53 -47.98
C PRO A 212 -31.94 27.04 -48.06
N SER A 213 -30.90 27.79 -47.73
CA SER A 213 -30.75 29.22 -48.04
C SER A 213 -29.39 29.45 -48.70
N PRO A 214 -29.28 30.49 -49.53
CA PRO A 214 -28.55 30.46 -50.79
C PRO A 214 -27.06 30.82 -50.66
N SER A 215 -26.32 30.34 -51.65
CA SER A 215 -24.99 30.78 -52.07
C SER A 215 -24.93 32.29 -52.33
N ASP A 216 -23.89 32.95 -51.83
CA ASP A 216 -23.31 34.13 -52.44
C ASP A 216 -21.80 33.90 -52.58
N ASP A 217 -21.38 33.79 -53.84
CA ASP A 217 -20.02 33.97 -54.31
C ASP A 217 -19.61 35.45 -54.15
N ASP A 218 -18.39 35.75 -53.71
CA ASP A 218 -17.51 36.64 -54.49
C ASP A 218 -16.03 36.65 -53.99
N PRO A 219 -15.04 36.56 -54.91
CA PRO A 219 -13.61 36.67 -54.63
C PRO A 219 -13.01 38.01 -55.12
N LEU A 220 -11.99 38.52 -54.42
CA LEU A 220 -10.98 39.57 -54.75
C LEU A 220 -10.75 40.41 -53.48
N GLY A 221 -9.56 40.81 -53.03
CA GLY A 221 -8.20 40.75 -53.53
C GLY A 221 -7.32 41.63 -52.60
N THR A 222 -6.01 41.57 -52.83
CA THR A 222 -5.11 42.74 -52.68
C THR A 222 -4.56 43.09 -51.28
N LEU A 223 -3.38 42.52 -51.02
CA LEU A 223 -2.07 43.20 -50.82
C LEU A 223 -1.71 43.98 -49.52
N VAL A 224 -0.37 44.00 -49.31
CA VAL A 224 0.47 44.87 -48.44
C VAL A 224 0.78 44.29 -47.05
N ARG A 225 1.89 43.57 -46.83
CA ARG A 225 3.32 43.96 -46.72
C ARG A 225 3.63 44.81 -45.47
N ALA A 226 4.40 44.25 -44.52
CA ALA A 226 5.76 44.72 -44.18
C ALA A 226 6.27 44.24 -42.79
N ARG A 227 7.50 43.66 -42.84
CA ARG A 227 8.68 43.87 -41.97
C ARG A 227 8.56 43.69 -40.44
N GLY A 228 9.31 42.71 -39.92
CA GLY A 228 10.49 42.95 -39.06
C GLY A 228 10.10 42.64 -37.60
N THR A 229 10.87 42.00 -36.73
CA THR A 229 12.32 42.00 -36.51
C THR A 229 12.67 40.85 -35.57
N THR A 230 13.91 40.38 -35.67
CA THR A 230 14.67 39.43 -34.84
C THR A 230 14.61 39.66 -33.32
N LEU A 231 14.67 38.57 -32.53
CA LEU A 231 15.74 38.28 -31.54
C LEU A 231 15.57 36.86 -30.93
N PRO A 232 16.67 36.15 -30.61
CA PRO A 232 16.69 34.81 -30.04
C PRO A 232 16.87 34.83 -28.51
N ALA A 233 16.44 33.79 -27.81
CA ALA A 233 16.95 33.44 -26.48
C ALA A 233 16.75 31.96 -26.19
N ASP A 234 17.86 31.25 -26.10
CA ASP A 234 18.05 30.00 -25.38
C ASP A 234 17.79 30.23 -23.87
N ASP A 235 17.27 29.21 -23.17
CA ASP A 235 17.84 28.72 -21.89
C ASP A 235 16.93 27.62 -21.29
N ASP A 236 17.34 26.37 -21.50
CA ASP A 236 16.87 25.14 -20.85
C ASP A 236 17.72 24.86 -19.59
N PRO A 237 17.17 24.90 -18.35
CA PRO A 237 17.96 24.63 -17.16
C PRO A 237 17.65 23.29 -16.50
N ILE A 238 17.77 22.14 -17.17
CA ILE A 238 17.80 20.80 -16.50
C ILE A 238 18.74 19.81 -17.21
N ALA A 239 20.05 20.06 -17.18
CA ALA A 239 21.04 19.02 -17.51
C ALA A 239 22.43 19.36 -16.94
N GLN A 240 22.62 19.32 -15.62
CA GLN A 240 23.97 19.30 -15.04
C GLN A 240 23.98 18.86 -13.56
N PHE A 241 24.00 17.55 -13.33
CA PHE A 241 24.61 16.87 -12.18
C PHE A 241 24.82 15.42 -12.65
N GLY A 242 25.99 14.80 -12.66
CA GLY A 242 27.31 15.15 -12.15
C GLY A 242 28.04 13.81 -12.02
N THR A 243 29.01 13.54 -12.91
CA THR A 243 30.02 12.50 -12.73
C THR A 243 31.26 13.16 -12.14
N ARG A 244 31.61 12.78 -10.93
CA ARG A 244 32.97 12.75 -10.40
C ARG A 244 33.03 11.80 -9.21
#